data_AF-A0A536BFH3-F1
#
_entry.id   AF-A0A536BFH3-F1
#
_cell.length_a   1.000
_cell.length_b   1.000
_cell.length_c   1.000
_cell.angle_alpha   90.00
_cell.angle_beta   90.00
_cell.angle_gamma   90.00
#
_symmetry.space_group_name_H-M   'P 1'
#
loop_
_entity.id
_entity.type
_entity.pdbx_description
1 polymer ?
#
loop_
_entity_poly.entity_id
_entity_poly.type
_entity_poly.pdbx_seq_one_letter_code
_entity_poly.pdbx_strand_id
1 'polypeptide(L)'
;MGRPDAGQQRLPRLGNRKRRHAIDICPRCRAGLRHAGHRREEWQRLQRSQDQRAHTELPERRDYRQRRDPEGQPLPRQWGHLERDHHRDRYQPHVNGTGHPGWSVICRHLGKHPVTRLCAIDLGARELKLLEVDGRRLINHAEVLLPEGALADGMPTRLLTAAVRGALEAGTFTSTRARVAIGETGTAFRDFRLPALRQSELSRAVVFEGRRQVPMAAADVYFAWHAVRDPNGYAVYLVAARREMIDALVAAVGAAGLQVERMDLKPLALARGIGVFDGLVLEWGAAEATLALMVQGRPRFFRTFLLDAPADDIDAQLDELALSLNALVKFMRGTASDVPITPATPLFLAGRFSFLPDGPQRAEERFEFRVTLPAPRFSVPPGFPWQAHVAGIGLIQQNQWQSRLSPSQGGDIRVAA
;
A
#
# COMPACT_ATOMS: atom_id res chain seq x y z
N MET A 1 -64.53 0.87 36.44
CA MET A 1 -63.20 0.85 37.08
C MET A 1 -62.22 0.28 36.06
N GLY A 2 -61.18 0.92 35.52
CA GLY A 2 -60.61 2.27 35.66
C GLY A 2 -59.21 2.22 35.01
N ARG A 3 -58.86 3.17 34.14
CA ARG A 3 -57.45 3.46 33.81
C ARG A 3 -56.79 4.15 35.01
N PRO A 4 -55.47 3.97 35.21
CA PRO A 4 -54.55 5.12 35.13
C PRO A 4 -53.24 4.75 34.39
N ASP A 5 -52.51 5.58 33.67
CA ASP A 5 -51.98 6.96 33.80
C ASP A 5 -50.47 7.01 34.13
N ALA A 6 -49.83 8.07 33.65
CA ALA A 6 -48.40 8.21 33.37
C ALA A 6 -47.47 8.35 34.60
N GLY A 7 -46.17 8.10 34.39
CA GLY A 7 -45.10 8.46 35.32
C GLY A 7 -43.70 8.34 34.72
N GLN A 8 -43.16 9.45 34.20
CA GLN A 8 -41.74 9.61 33.89
C GLN A 8 -40.86 9.44 35.14
N GLN A 9 -39.71 8.79 35.05
CA GLN A 9 -38.54 9.12 35.89
C GLN A 9 -37.19 8.72 35.26
N ARG A 10 -36.51 9.74 34.72
CA ARG A 10 -35.07 10.09 34.75
C ARG A 10 -34.00 9.04 34.36
N LEU A 11 -33.41 9.29 33.19
CA LEU A 11 -32.06 8.89 32.77
C LEU A 11 -30.97 9.22 33.83
N PRO A 12 -30.04 8.30 34.14
CA PRO A 12 -28.77 8.66 34.75
C PRO A 12 -27.83 9.24 33.69
N ARG A 13 -27.27 10.42 34.01
CA ARG A 13 -26.35 11.21 33.19
C ARG A 13 -25.08 10.44 32.82
N LEU A 14 -24.67 10.57 31.56
CA LEU A 14 -23.35 10.17 31.06
C LEU A 14 -22.24 10.84 31.89
N GLY A 15 -21.56 10.02 32.69
CA GLY A 15 -20.28 10.36 33.29
C GLY A 15 -19.20 10.38 32.22
N ASN A 16 -18.84 11.59 31.80
CA ASN A 16 -17.78 11.91 30.86
C ASN A 16 -16.41 11.47 31.40
N ARG A 17 -16.02 10.20 31.20
CA ARG A 17 -14.63 9.75 31.40
C ARG A 17 -13.92 9.74 30.06
N LYS A 18 -13.06 10.75 29.85
CA LYS A 18 -12.02 10.78 28.83
C LYS A 18 -11.15 9.52 28.97
N ARG A 19 -11.47 8.46 28.22
CA ARG A 19 -10.55 7.33 28.01
C ARG A 19 -9.43 7.83 27.09
N ARG A 20 -8.28 8.13 27.69
CA ARG A 20 -7.02 8.24 26.96
C ARG A 20 -6.77 6.85 26.37
N HIS A 21 -6.80 6.74 25.05
CA HIS A 21 -6.48 5.51 24.35
C HIS A 21 -4.97 5.28 24.51
N ALA A 22 -4.61 4.25 25.29
CA ALA A 22 -3.28 3.69 25.23
C ALA A 22 -3.15 2.97 23.88
N ILE A 23 -2.05 3.20 23.18
CA ILE A 23 -1.68 2.39 22.02
C ILE A 23 -1.32 1.02 22.58
N ASP A 24 -2.20 0.03 22.39
CA ASP A 24 -1.92 -1.36 22.78
C ASP A 24 -0.89 -1.93 21.81
N ILE A 25 0.38 -1.72 22.15
CA ILE A 25 1.52 -2.38 21.52
C ILE A 25 1.47 -3.85 21.95
N CYS A 26 1.50 -4.77 20.98
CA CYS A 26 1.56 -6.21 21.20
C CYS A 26 2.60 -6.56 22.29
N PRO A 27 2.27 -7.39 23.31
CA PRO A 27 3.16 -7.73 24.42
C PRO A 27 4.53 -8.30 24.00
N ARG A 28 4.63 -8.89 22.79
CA ARG A 28 5.87 -9.44 22.22
C ARG A 28 6.88 -8.39 21.75
N CYS A 29 6.49 -7.11 21.59
CA CYS A 29 7.41 -6.02 21.25
C CYS A 29 8.26 -5.52 22.43
N ARG A 30 7.99 -5.97 23.68
CA ARG A 30 8.74 -5.51 24.87
C ARG A 30 10.17 -6.05 24.96
N ALA A 31 10.53 -7.10 24.21
CA ALA A 31 11.84 -7.73 24.33
C ALA A 31 13.01 -6.90 23.74
N GLY A 32 12.74 -5.76 23.08
CA GLY A 32 13.78 -4.90 22.47
C GLY A 32 14.06 -3.56 23.18
N LEU A 33 13.33 -3.21 24.23
CA LEU A 33 13.42 -1.87 24.83
C LEU A 33 14.41 -1.83 26.00
N ARG A 34 15.70 -1.58 25.71
CA ARG A 34 16.65 -1.10 26.74
C ARG A 34 16.69 0.44 26.74
N HIS A 35 16.22 1.00 27.86
CA HIS A 35 16.44 2.33 28.44
C HIS A 35 16.79 3.52 27.52
N ALA A 36 15.87 4.49 27.46
CA ALA A 36 16.20 5.90 27.26
C ALA A 36 15.28 6.78 28.14
N GLY A 37 15.53 6.75 29.45
CA GLY A 37 15.03 7.76 30.38
C GLY A 37 15.85 9.04 30.23
N HIS A 38 15.18 10.19 30.35
CA HIS A 38 15.66 11.58 30.21
C HIS A 38 15.35 12.25 28.86
N ARG A 39 14.13 12.82 28.77
CA ARG A 39 13.82 14.14 28.14
C ARG A 39 12.33 14.50 28.28
N ARG A 40 11.77 14.38 29.49
CA ARG A 40 10.38 14.78 29.79
C ARG A 40 10.23 16.24 30.25
N GLU A 41 11.32 16.93 30.58
CA GLU A 41 11.25 18.24 31.24
C GLU A 41 11.36 19.44 30.29
N GLU A 42 11.85 19.26 29.05
CA GLU A 42 11.94 20.35 28.06
C GLU A 42 10.60 20.68 27.37
N TRP A 43 9.65 19.74 27.33
CA TRP A 43 8.39 19.91 26.58
C TRP A 43 7.35 20.81 27.28
N GLN A 44 7.45 21.04 28.59
CA GLN A 44 6.50 21.91 29.31
C GLN A 44 6.81 23.41 29.18
N ARG A 45 8.00 23.78 28.69
CA ARG A 45 8.43 25.18 28.56
C ARG A 45 8.00 25.84 27.23
N LEU A 46 7.65 25.06 26.21
CA LEU A 46 7.30 25.54 24.87
C LEU A 46 5.79 25.83 24.66
N GLN A 47 4.92 25.50 25.62
CA GLN A 47 3.47 25.69 25.51
C GLN A 47 2.95 27.05 26.03
N ARG A 48 3.82 27.99 26.46
CA ARG A 48 3.39 29.26 27.08
C ARG A 48 3.65 30.54 26.27
N SER A 49 4.07 30.48 25.00
CA SER A 49 4.41 31.69 24.23
C SER A 49 3.54 32.00 23.01
N GLN A 50 2.41 31.33 22.81
CA GLN A 50 1.48 31.67 21.71
C GLN A 50 0.16 32.22 22.25
N ASP A 51 0.23 33.42 22.81
CA ASP A 51 -0.89 34.34 22.92
C ASP A 51 -0.34 35.76 22.67
N GLN A 52 -0.34 36.17 21.40
CA GLN A 52 -0.41 37.59 21.02
C GLN A 52 -0.72 37.72 19.52
N ARG A 53 -1.81 38.44 19.26
CA ARG A 53 -2.36 38.82 17.95
C ARG A 53 -1.48 39.86 17.25
N ALA A 54 -1.44 39.85 15.92
CA ALA A 54 -1.36 41.08 15.12
C ALA A 54 -1.88 40.86 13.69
N HIS A 55 -2.72 41.80 13.26
CA HIS A 55 -3.22 42.00 11.90
C HIS A 55 -2.10 42.47 10.95
N THR A 56 -2.12 42.05 9.67
CA THR A 56 -1.62 42.89 8.56
C THR A 56 -2.29 42.50 7.24
N GLU A 57 -2.58 43.52 6.43
CA GLU A 57 -3.37 43.59 5.22
C GLU A 57 -2.73 42.91 3.99
N LEU A 58 -3.56 42.53 3.01
CA LEU A 58 -3.20 41.96 1.71
C LEU A 58 -3.25 43.04 0.61
N PRO A 59 -2.31 43.06 -0.37
CA PRO A 59 -2.49 43.83 -1.60
C PRO A 59 -2.96 42.98 -2.80
N GLU A 60 -3.61 43.69 -3.72
CA GLU A 60 -4.49 43.25 -4.80
C GLU A 60 -3.84 42.56 -6.02
N ARG A 61 -4.70 41.88 -6.78
CA ARG A 61 -4.45 41.18 -8.06
C ARG A 61 -4.07 42.14 -9.19
N ARG A 62 -3.21 41.70 -10.11
CA ARG A 62 -3.04 42.31 -11.44
C ARG A 62 -3.26 41.31 -12.59
N ASP A 63 -3.99 41.78 -13.59
CA ASP A 63 -4.42 41.09 -14.81
C ASP A 63 -3.28 40.79 -15.80
N TYR A 64 -3.40 39.66 -16.49
CA TYR A 64 -2.57 39.28 -17.64
C TYR A 64 -3.10 39.92 -18.94
N ARG A 65 -2.29 40.78 -19.59
CA ARG A 65 -2.52 41.22 -20.98
C ARG A 65 -1.44 40.69 -21.92
N GLN A 66 -1.91 40.20 -23.07
CA GLN A 66 -1.15 39.66 -24.20
C GLN A 66 -0.31 40.76 -24.87
N ARG A 67 0.95 40.47 -25.19
CA ARG A 67 1.85 41.40 -25.91
C ARG A 67 1.48 41.47 -27.39
N ARG A 68 1.27 42.69 -27.88
CA ARG A 68 1.16 43.06 -29.31
C ARG A 68 2.39 43.89 -29.68
N ASP A 69 2.71 43.98 -30.97
CA ASP A 69 3.73 44.91 -31.47
C ASP A 69 3.22 46.38 -31.43
N PRO A 70 4.08 47.38 -31.69
CA PRO A 70 3.72 48.80 -31.62
C PRO A 70 2.64 49.23 -32.62
N GLU A 71 2.31 48.39 -33.61
CA GLU A 71 1.35 48.67 -34.68
C GLU A 71 0.07 47.80 -34.58
N GLY A 72 -0.05 47.00 -33.52
CA GLY A 72 -1.31 46.40 -33.08
C GLY A 72 -1.72 45.10 -33.77
N GLN A 73 -0.83 44.42 -34.49
CA GLN A 73 -1.12 43.15 -35.16
C GLN A 73 -0.57 41.92 -34.41
N PRO A 74 -1.26 40.76 -34.43
CA PRO A 74 -0.78 39.52 -33.84
C PRO A 74 0.29 38.86 -34.72
N LEU A 75 1.50 38.64 -34.17
CA LEU A 75 2.62 38.01 -34.88
C LEU A 75 2.34 36.52 -35.21
N PRO A 76 2.52 36.07 -36.47
CA PRO A 76 2.34 34.68 -36.86
C PRO A 76 3.54 33.80 -36.46
N ARG A 77 3.27 32.58 -35.98
CA ARG A 77 4.28 31.58 -35.61
C ARG A 77 4.88 30.94 -36.87
N GLN A 78 6.14 31.24 -37.18
CA GLN A 78 6.88 30.51 -38.22
C GLN A 78 7.49 29.21 -37.65
N TRP A 79 7.25 28.12 -38.38
CA TRP A 79 7.92 26.83 -38.22
C TRP A 79 9.25 26.87 -38.98
N GLY A 80 10.36 26.59 -38.30
CA GLY A 80 11.69 26.44 -38.89
C GLY A 80 12.21 25.02 -38.68
N HIS A 81 12.65 24.40 -39.77
CA HIS A 81 13.08 23.03 -39.91
C HIS A 81 14.44 22.70 -39.24
N LEU A 82 14.52 21.43 -38.79
CA LEU A 82 15.66 20.49 -38.77
C LEU A 82 17.09 21.05 -38.83
N GLU A 83 17.86 20.74 -37.78
CA GLU A 83 19.24 20.25 -37.94
C GLU A 83 19.54 19.18 -36.88
N ARG A 84 20.18 18.10 -37.34
CA ARG A 84 20.56 16.92 -36.56
C ARG A 84 21.89 17.22 -35.88
N ASP A 85 21.97 17.03 -34.57
CA ASP A 85 23.25 16.82 -33.91
C ASP A 85 23.24 15.51 -33.11
N HIS A 86 24.09 14.60 -33.55
CA HIS A 86 24.51 13.43 -32.81
C HIS A 86 25.61 13.84 -31.84
N HIS A 87 25.35 13.86 -30.53
CA HIS A 87 26.33 13.42 -29.54
C HIS A 87 25.67 13.12 -28.19
N ARG A 88 26.16 12.04 -27.55
CA ARG A 88 25.80 11.51 -26.24
C ARG A 88 25.69 12.58 -25.17
N ASP A 89 24.65 12.52 -24.32
CA ASP A 89 24.83 12.93 -22.92
C ASP A 89 23.92 12.25 -21.90
N ARG A 90 24.50 12.10 -20.71
CA ARG A 90 23.96 11.44 -19.51
C ARG A 90 22.61 12.03 -19.11
N TYR A 91 21.65 11.15 -18.83
CA TYR A 91 20.36 11.53 -18.26
C TYR A 91 20.53 12.13 -16.85
N GLN A 92 20.39 13.44 -16.74
CA GLN A 92 20.04 14.14 -15.49
C GLN A 92 18.51 14.22 -15.40
N PRO A 93 17.87 13.94 -14.26
CA PRO A 93 16.43 14.10 -14.12
C PRO A 93 16.10 15.60 -14.07
N HIS A 94 15.33 16.07 -15.05
CA HIS A 94 14.76 17.42 -15.06
C HIS A 94 13.87 17.62 -13.82
N VAL A 95 14.31 18.54 -12.95
CA VAL A 95 13.47 19.20 -11.95
C VAL A 95 12.74 20.31 -12.68
N ASN A 96 11.48 20.11 -13.06
CA ASN A 96 10.46 21.15 -13.24
C ASN A 96 9.14 20.52 -13.73
N GLY A 97 8.46 19.84 -12.80
CA GLY A 97 7.00 19.69 -12.83
C GLY A 97 6.46 20.49 -11.66
N THR A 98 5.44 21.32 -11.88
CA THR A 98 4.87 22.28 -10.93
C THR A 98 4.43 21.61 -9.62
N GLY A 99 5.36 21.52 -8.67
CA GLY A 99 5.11 21.15 -7.29
C GLY A 99 4.66 22.35 -6.47
N HIS A 100 3.76 22.13 -5.52
CA HIS A 100 3.32 23.13 -4.55
C HIS A 100 4.52 23.85 -3.90
N PRO A 101 4.53 25.19 -3.76
CA PRO A 101 5.72 25.97 -3.37
C PRO A 101 6.17 25.83 -1.90
N GLY A 102 5.63 24.89 -1.12
CA GLY A 102 5.86 24.81 0.33
C GLY A 102 6.93 23.81 0.80
N TRP A 103 7.44 22.93 -0.07
CA TRP A 103 8.13 21.71 0.37
C TRP A 103 9.67 21.76 0.34
N SER A 104 10.28 22.90 -0.01
CA SER A 104 11.75 23.01 -0.17
C SER A 104 12.52 23.41 1.08
N VAL A 105 11.88 23.53 2.26
CA VAL A 105 12.53 24.11 3.46
C VAL A 105 12.88 23.09 4.56
N ILE A 106 12.33 21.86 4.56
CA ILE A 106 12.60 20.89 5.66
C ILE A 106 13.79 19.94 5.36
N CYS A 107 14.24 19.82 4.10
CA CYS A 107 15.22 18.79 3.70
C CYS A 107 16.67 19.28 3.59
N ARG A 108 17.10 20.31 4.33
CA ARG A 108 18.47 20.87 4.16
C ARG A 108 19.56 20.26 5.06
N HIS A 109 19.24 19.32 5.95
CA HIS A 109 20.19 18.79 6.95
C HIS A 109 20.29 17.25 7.05
N LEU A 110 19.75 16.47 6.10
CA LEU A 110 20.03 15.04 6.05
C LEU A 110 21.31 14.81 5.25
N GLY A 111 22.41 14.62 6.00
CA GLY A 111 23.75 14.39 5.49
C GLY A 111 23.85 13.23 4.51
N LYS A 112 24.95 13.25 3.76
CA LYS A 112 25.37 12.41 2.64
C LYS A 112 25.54 10.92 2.97
N HIS A 113 24.56 10.26 3.57
CA HIS A 113 24.54 8.81 3.70
C HIS A 113 23.84 8.20 2.49
N PRO A 114 24.41 7.17 1.84
CA PRO A 114 23.67 6.40 0.85
C PRO A 114 22.43 5.85 1.55
N VAL A 115 21.23 6.16 1.06
CA VAL A 115 19.97 5.73 1.69
C VAL A 115 19.79 4.24 1.42
N THR A 116 20.49 3.40 2.18
CA THR A 116 20.37 1.94 2.16
C THR A 116 19.14 1.45 2.93
N ARG A 117 18.54 2.33 3.75
CA ARG A 117 17.39 2.01 4.59
C ARG A 117 16.06 2.31 3.93
N LEU A 118 15.17 1.33 3.99
CA LEU A 118 13.86 1.38 3.39
C LEU A 118 12.83 0.80 4.36
N CYS A 119 11.70 1.50 4.51
CA CYS A 119 10.52 0.96 5.15
C CYS A 119 9.61 0.30 4.11
N ALA A 120 9.15 -0.91 4.38
CA ALA A 120 8.03 -1.51 3.71
C ALA A 120 6.80 -1.43 4.62
N ILE A 121 5.70 -0.93 4.08
CA ILE A 121 4.42 -0.77 4.78
C ILE A 121 3.42 -1.71 4.09
N ASP A 122 2.93 -2.71 4.81
CA ASP A 122 1.74 -3.47 4.42
C ASP A 122 0.53 -2.84 5.11
N LEU A 123 -0.33 -2.21 4.30
CA LEU A 123 -1.52 -1.53 4.77
C LEU A 123 -2.75 -2.41 4.52
N GLY A 124 -3.20 -3.06 5.58
CA GLY A 124 -4.45 -3.78 5.66
C GLY A 124 -5.66 -2.88 5.94
N ALA A 125 -6.83 -3.49 6.06
CA ALA A 125 -8.06 -2.82 6.45
C ALA A 125 -8.11 -2.56 7.97
N ARG A 126 -7.60 -3.50 8.77
CA ARG A 126 -7.53 -3.43 10.24
C ARG A 126 -6.11 -3.56 10.80
N GLU A 127 -5.13 -3.80 9.94
CA GLU A 127 -3.74 -4.00 10.35
C GLU A 127 -2.78 -3.12 9.57
N LEU A 128 -1.72 -2.70 10.27
CA LEU A 128 -0.57 -2.02 9.70
C LEU A 128 0.68 -2.78 10.11
N LYS A 129 1.43 -3.27 9.11
CA LYS A 129 2.72 -3.93 9.34
C LYS A 129 3.83 -3.11 8.71
N LEU A 130 4.89 -2.87 9.46
CA LEU A 130 6.08 -2.17 9.01
C LEU A 130 7.29 -3.07 9.10
N LEU A 131 8.13 -3.04 8.08
CA LEU A 131 9.41 -3.74 8.03
C LEU A 131 10.50 -2.78 7.56
N GLU A 132 11.56 -2.61 8.35
CA GLU A 132 12.73 -1.83 7.95
C GLU A 132 13.87 -2.75 7.55
N VAL A 133 14.52 -2.39 6.45
CA VAL A 133 15.72 -3.07 5.97
C VAL A 133 16.88 -2.11 5.79
N ASP A 134 18.09 -2.64 5.93
CA ASP A 134 19.34 -2.00 5.54
C ASP A 134 20.01 -2.89 4.48
N GLY A 135 19.86 -2.51 3.21
CA GLY A 135 20.24 -3.37 2.08
C GLY A 135 19.46 -4.70 2.06
N ARG A 136 20.14 -5.82 2.36
CA ARG A 136 19.55 -7.18 2.41
C ARG A 136 19.36 -7.73 3.83
N ARG A 137 19.53 -6.88 4.85
CA ARG A 137 19.37 -7.27 6.25
C ARG A 137 18.05 -6.71 6.77
N LEU A 138 17.24 -7.57 7.39
CA LEU A 138 16.08 -7.11 8.17
C LEU A 138 16.58 -6.52 9.49
N ILE A 139 16.18 -5.29 9.79
CA ILE A 139 16.71 -4.56 10.97
C ILE A 139 15.62 -4.16 11.96
N ASN A 140 14.36 -4.03 11.52
CA ASN A 140 13.28 -3.58 12.39
C ASN A 140 11.92 -4.03 11.87
N HIS A 141 10.93 -4.16 12.76
CA HIS A 141 9.55 -4.42 12.37
C HIS A 141 8.55 -3.89 13.40
N ALA A 142 7.30 -3.69 12.98
CA ALA A 142 6.17 -3.38 13.85
C ALA A 142 4.87 -3.94 13.26
N GLU A 143 3.95 -4.33 14.14
CA GLU A 143 2.60 -4.78 13.79
C GLU A 143 1.62 -4.04 14.68
N VAL A 144 0.65 -3.37 14.08
CA VAL A 144 -0.29 -2.47 14.76
C VAL A 144 -1.71 -2.79 14.30
N LEU A 145 -2.61 -3.04 15.26
CA LEU A 145 -4.04 -3.01 15.00
C LEU A 145 -4.46 -1.57 14.74
N LEU A 146 -5.02 -1.32 13.57
CA LEU A 146 -5.52 0.00 13.21
C LEU A 146 -6.76 0.32 14.06
N PRO A 147 -6.85 1.55 14.59
CA PRO A 147 -8.07 1.99 15.25
C PRO A 147 -9.23 2.01 14.24
N GLU A 148 -10.44 1.75 14.74
CA GLU A 148 -11.64 1.89 13.93
C GLU A 148 -11.72 3.30 13.33
N GLY A 149 -12.08 3.38 12.04
CA GLY A 149 -12.09 4.63 11.29
C GLY A 149 -10.70 5.13 10.85
N ALA A 150 -9.63 4.34 10.99
CA ALA A 150 -8.34 4.65 10.34
C ALA A 150 -8.48 4.76 8.82
N LEU A 151 -9.34 3.91 8.25
CA LEU A 151 -9.75 3.94 6.85
C LEU A 151 -11.28 4.06 6.80
N ALA A 152 -11.79 4.94 5.94
CA ALA A 152 -13.22 5.06 5.63
C ALA A 152 -13.39 4.78 4.12
N ASP A 153 -13.98 3.65 3.76
CA ASP A 153 -14.09 3.18 2.37
C ASP A 153 -12.75 3.16 1.62
N GLY A 154 -11.69 2.82 2.35
CA GLY A 154 -10.29 2.81 1.90
C GLY A 154 -9.59 4.18 1.91
N MET A 155 -10.30 5.28 2.18
CA MET A 155 -9.69 6.60 2.34
C MET A 155 -9.02 6.74 3.70
N PRO A 156 -7.76 7.20 3.76
CA PRO A 156 -7.07 7.37 5.02
C PRO A 156 -7.59 8.56 5.81
N THR A 157 -7.75 8.38 7.11
CA THR A 157 -8.05 9.47 8.05
C THR A 157 -6.80 9.89 8.81
N ARG A 158 -6.93 10.92 9.66
CA ARG A 158 -5.84 11.34 10.56
C ARG A 158 -5.41 10.22 11.52
N LEU A 159 -6.30 9.28 11.83
CA LEU A 159 -5.99 8.14 12.68
C LEU A 159 -4.96 7.21 12.03
N LEU A 160 -5.03 6.98 10.71
CA LEU A 160 -4.00 6.21 10.00
C LEU A 160 -2.64 6.92 10.08
N THR A 161 -2.61 8.24 9.84
CA THR A 161 -1.36 9.01 9.93
C THR A 161 -0.75 8.91 11.32
N ALA A 162 -1.58 9.01 12.37
CA ALA A 162 -1.14 8.87 13.75
C ALA A 162 -0.64 7.45 14.06
N ALA A 163 -1.31 6.41 13.54
CA ALA A 163 -0.89 5.02 13.71
C ALA A 163 0.47 4.74 13.04
N VAL A 164 0.67 5.20 11.80
CA VAL A 164 1.95 5.08 11.10
C VAL A 164 3.05 5.81 11.88
N ARG A 165 2.83 7.07 12.24
CA ARG A 165 3.81 7.86 12.99
C ARG A 165 4.14 7.21 14.35
N GLY A 166 3.12 6.80 15.09
CA GLY A 166 3.30 6.15 16.39
C GLY A 166 4.08 4.84 16.28
N ALA A 167 3.86 4.05 15.23
CA ALA A 167 4.62 2.83 14.97
C ALA A 167 6.09 3.12 14.65
N LEU A 168 6.37 4.16 13.86
CA LEU A 168 7.74 4.58 13.53
C LEU A 168 8.50 5.05 14.77
N GLU A 169 7.86 5.88 15.60
CA GLU A 169 8.45 6.42 16.83
C GLU A 169 8.68 5.31 17.87
N ALA A 170 7.66 4.47 18.13
CA ALA A 170 7.75 3.40 19.12
C ALA A 170 8.72 2.28 18.69
N GLY A 171 8.76 1.98 17.39
CA GLY A 171 9.67 1.01 16.82
C GLY A 171 11.06 1.56 16.51
N THR A 172 11.35 2.85 16.78
CA THR A 172 12.64 3.50 16.49
C THR A 172 13.12 3.37 15.03
N PHE A 173 12.18 3.43 14.08
CA PHE A 173 12.48 3.39 12.65
C PHE A 173 13.31 4.61 12.22
N THR A 174 14.31 4.37 11.37
CA THR A 174 15.25 5.43 10.92
C THR A 174 15.14 5.75 9.42
N SER A 175 14.48 4.89 8.66
CA SER A 175 14.19 5.08 7.24
C SER A 175 13.34 6.32 6.98
N THR A 176 13.66 7.05 5.93
CA THR A 176 12.85 8.19 5.45
C THR A 176 12.06 7.87 4.19
N ARG A 177 12.32 6.72 3.56
CA ARG A 177 11.67 6.27 2.32
C ARG A 177 10.83 5.04 2.60
N ALA A 178 9.71 4.92 1.90
CA ALA A 178 8.75 3.85 2.07
C ALA A 178 8.31 3.22 0.75
N ARG A 179 8.00 1.93 0.79
CA ARG A 179 7.18 1.25 -0.22
C ARG A 179 5.94 0.71 0.44
N VAL A 180 4.81 0.81 -0.24
CA VAL A 180 3.50 0.51 0.36
C VAL A 180 2.80 -0.60 -0.43
N ALA A 181 2.33 -1.63 0.25
CA ALA A 181 1.38 -2.58 -0.30
C ALA A 181 -0.04 -2.10 0.02
N ILE A 182 -0.91 -2.12 -0.98
CA ILE A 182 -2.33 -1.79 -0.85
C ILE A 182 -3.21 -2.99 -1.17
N GLY A 183 -4.34 -3.06 -0.47
CA GLY A 183 -5.35 -4.10 -0.66
C GLY A 183 -6.27 -3.86 -1.87
N GLU A 184 -7.38 -4.58 -1.85
CA GLU A 184 -8.40 -4.63 -2.90
C GLU A 184 -9.16 -3.31 -3.05
N THR A 185 -9.55 -2.70 -1.92
CA THR A 185 -10.45 -1.53 -1.89
C THR A 185 -9.91 -0.39 -2.74
N GLY A 186 -10.71 0.06 -3.70
CA GLY A 186 -10.32 1.14 -4.61
C GLY A 186 -9.33 0.72 -5.71
N THR A 187 -9.12 -0.58 -5.90
CA THR A 187 -8.33 -1.14 -7.01
C THR A 187 -9.19 -2.06 -7.87
N ALA A 188 -8.81 -2.22 -9.13
CA ALA A 188 -9.36 -3.23 -10.04
C ALA A 188 -8.25 -3.71 -10.96
N PHE A 189 -8.29 -4.98 -11.36
CA PHE A 189 -7.34 -5.52 -12.33
C PHE A 189 -8.06 -6.24 -13.47
N ARG A 190 -7.44 -6.26 -14.64
CA ARG A 190 -7.97 -6.86 -15.87
C ARG A 190 -6.87 -7.58 -16.61
N ASP A 191 -7.22 -8.73 -17.16
CA ASP A 191 -6.38 -9.48 -18.09
C ASP A 191 -7.07 -9.51 -19.45
N PHE A 192 -6.40 -9.02 -20.48
CA PHE A 192 -6.95 -8.97 -21.83
C PHE A 192 -5.86 -9.09 -22.88
N ARG A 193 -6.26 -9.43 -24.11
CA ARG A 193 -5.37 -9.49 -25.26
C ARG A 193 -5.54 -8.26 -26.14
N LEU A 194 -4.42 -7.79 -26.69
CA LEU A 194 -4.38 -6.81 -27.77
C LEU A 194 -3.83 -7.49 -29.03
N PRO A 195 -4.27 -7.07 -30.23
CA PRO A 195 -3.68 -7.57 -31.47
C PRO A 195 -2.21 -7.13 -31.59
N ALA A 196 -1.51 -7.63 -32.62
CA ALA A 196 -0.15 -7.18 -32.91
C ALA A 196 -0.15 -5.68 -33.28
N LEU A 197 0.56 -4.87 -32.51
CA LEU A 197 0.71 -3.42 -32.70
C LEU A 197 2.20 -3.05 -32.73
N ARG A 198 2.53 -1.84 -33.18
CA ARG A 198 3.86 -1.28 -32.94
C ARG A 198 4.02 -0.96 -31.45
N GLN A 199 5.23 -1.14 -30.93
CA GLN A 199 5.52 -0.89 -29.50
C GLN A 199 5.15 0.54 -29.08
N SER A 200 5.32 1.53 -29.96
CA SER A 200 4.93 2.93 -29.74
C SER A 200 3.43 3.15 -29.53
N GLU A 201 2.59 2.21 -29.97
CA GLU A 201 1.12 2.30 -29.89
C GLU A 201 0.57 1.53 -28.69
N LEU A 202 1.37 0.65 -28.08
CA LEU A 202 0.95 -0.27 -27.04
C LEU A 202 0.35 0.44 -25.81
N SER A 203 1.05 1.43 -25.25
CA SER A 203 0.56 2.17 -24.07
C SER A 203 -0.82 2.78 -24.30
N ARG A 204 -1.02 3.42 -25.47
CA ARG A 204 -2.31 4.02 -25.83
C ARG A 204 -3.41 2.97 -25.98
N ALA A 205 -3.12 1.84 -26.62
CA ALA A 205 -4.06 0.74 -26.80
C ALA A 205 -4.44 0.09 -25.46
N VAL A 206 -3.47 -0.14 -24.56
CA VAL A 206 -3.71 -0.67 -23.22
C VAL A 206 -4.61 0.25 -22.41
N VAL A 207 -4.32 1.55 -22.39
CA VAL A 207 -5.16 2.51 -21.67
C VAL A 207 -6.56 2.59 -22.29
N PHE A 208 -6.67 2.56 -23.62
CA PHE A 208 -7.97 2.58 -24.29
C PHE A 208 -8.84 1.37 -23.93
N GLU A 209 -8.30 0.14 -24.05
CA GLU A 209 -9.04 -1.07 -23.68
C GLU A 209 -9.28 -1.16 -22.18
N GLY A 210 -8.31 -0.74 -21.37
CA GLY A 210 -8.43 -0.69 -19.92
C GLY A 210 -9.62 0.14 -19.45
N ARG A 211 -9.84 1.31 -20.05
CA ARG A 211 -10.97 2.20 -19.74
C ARG A 211 -12.33 1.57 -20.01
N ARG A 212 -12.43 0.65 -20.96
CA ARG A 212 -13.69 -0.05 -21.29
C ARG A 212 -14.00 -1.16 -20.30
N GLN A 213 -12.99 -1.70 -19.64
CA GLN A 213 -13.13 -2.89 -18.79
C GLN A 213 -13.15 -2.56 -17.29
N VAL A 214 -12.55 -1.44 -16.90
CA VAL A 214 -12.44 -1.03 -15.50
C VAL A 214 -13.71 -0.28 -15.07
N PRO A 215 -14.39 -0.68 -13.97
CA PRO A 215 -15.65 -0.09 -13.52
C PRO A 215 -15.39 1.21 -12.72
N MET A 216 -14.56 2.09 -13.23
CA MET A 216 -14.20 3.37 -12.62
C MET A 216 -14.04 4.43 -13.71
N ALA A 217 -14.36 5.68 -13.40
CA ALA A 217 -14.14 6.78 -14.33
C ALA A 217 -12.64 6.91 -14.64
N ALA A 218 -12.29 6.92 -15.93
CA ALA A 218 -10.90 6.95 -16.39
C ALA A 218 -10.10 8.17 -15.89
N ALA A 219 -10.77 9.30 -15.69
CA ALA A 219 -10.16 10.52 -15.16
C ALA A 219 -9.69 10.35 -13.72
N ASP A 220 -10.26 9.40 -12.97
CA ASP A 220 -10.11 9.26 -11.53
C ASP A 220 -9.28 8.03 -11.14
N VAL A 221 -8.51 7.48 -12.07
CA VAL A 221 -7.67 6.30 -11.84
C VAL A 221 -6.22 6.48 -12.27
N TYR A 222 -5.32 5.83 -11.55
CA TYR A 222 -3.98 5.50 -12.00
C TYR A 222 -4.01 4.14 -12.69
N PHE A 223 -3.35 4.03 -13.85
CA PHE A 223 -3.17 2.76 -14.55
C PHE A 223 -1.71 2.31 -14.46
N ALA A 224 -1.52 1.06 -14.07
CA ALA A 224 -0.26 0.34 -14.15
C ALA A 224 -0.50 -0.93 -14.94
N TRP A 225 0.40 -1.32 -15.84
CA TRP A 225 0.19 -2.50 -16.66
C TRP A 225 1.48 -3.19 -17.05
N HIS A 226 1.34 -4.47 -17.37
CA HIS A 226 2.37 -5.31 -17.92
C HIS A 226 1.85 -6.02 -19.17
N ALA A 227 2.65 -6.05 -20.24
CA ALA A 227 2.31 -6.73 -21.48
C ALA A 227 3.44 -7.70 -21.88
N VAL A 228 3.05 -8.92 -22.25
CA VAL A 228 3.95 -9.93 -22.83
C VAL A 228 3.56 -10.14 -24.28
N ARG A 229 4.53 -10.36 -25.17
CA ARG A 229 4.22 -10.77 -26.54
C ARG A 229 3.54 -12.14 -26.55
N ASP A 230 2.47 -12.25 -27.31
CA ASP A 230 1.68 -13.45 -27.58
C ASP A 230 1.75 -13.70 -29.11
N PRO A 231 1.59 -14.93 -29.66
CA PRO A 231 1.68 -15.16 -31.11
C PRO A 231 0.79 -14.26 -31.96
N ASN A 232 -0.35 -13.82 -31.40
CA ASN A 232 -1.32 -12.97 -32.07
C ASN A 232 -1.27 -11.49 -31.63
N GLY A 233 -0.28 -11.10 -30.81
CA GLY A 233 -0.14 -9.72 -30.33
C GLY A 233 0.45 -9.61 -28.93
N TYR A 234 -0.35 -9.15 -27.98
CA TYR A 234 0.08 -8.92 -26.60
C TYR A 234 -0.94 -9.44 -25.58
N ALA A 235 -0.46 -10.13 -24.54
CA ALA A 235 -1.22 -10.47 -23.35
C ALA A 235 -0.95 -9.45 -22.24
N VAL A 236 -1.97 -8.70 -21.85
CA VAL A 236 -1.89 -7.52 -20.98
C VAL A 236 -2.54 -7.80 -19.63
N TYR A 237 -1.81 -7.51 -18.56
CA TYR A 237 -2.34 -7.38 -17.21
C TYR A 237 -2.35 -5.90 -16.82
N LEU A 238 -3.51 -5.38 -16.48
CA LEU A 238 -3.73 -3.98 -16.11
C LEU A 238 -4.24 -3.92 -14.69
N VAL A 239 -3.69 -3.02 -13.89
CA VAL A 239 -4.17 -2.58 -12.59
C VAL A 239 -4.62 -1.13 -12.71
N ALA A 240 -5.80 -0.85 -12.17
CA ALA A 240 -6.35 0.48 -12.00
C ALA A 240 -6.55 0.74 -10.51
N ALA A 241 -6.18 1.92 -10.04
CA ALA A 241 -6.38 2.34 -8.65
C ALA A 241 -6.98 3.74 -8.59
N ARG A 242 -7.94 3.99 -7.70
CA ARG A 242 -8.57 5.30 -7.52
C ARG A 242 -7.51 6.35 -7.17
N ARG A 243 -7.40 7.38 -8.01
CA ARG A 243 -6.40 8.44 -7.88
C ARG A 243 -6.49 9.15 -6.54
N GLU A 244 -7.70 9.53 -6.15
CA GLU A 244 -7.98 10.19 -4.86
C GLU A 244 -7.44 9.40 -3.66
N MET A 245 -7.59 8.07 -3.68
CA MET A 245 -7.19 7.20 -2.59
C MET A 245 -5.68 7.06 -2.53
N ILE A 246 -5.05 6.82 -3.68
CA ILE A 246 -3.58 6.74 -3.78
C ILE A 246 -2.94 8.05 -3.31
N ASP A 247 -3.45 9.19 -3.78
CA ASP A 247 -2.90 10.49 -3.41
C ASP A 247 -3.10 10.78 -1.91
N ALA A 248 -4.25 10.42 -1.35
CA ALA A 248 -4.52 10.56 0.08
C ALA A 248 -3.62 9.65 0.93
N LEU A 249 -3.36 8.41 0.49
CA LEU A 249 -2.45 7.48 1.18
C LEU A 249 -1.02 7.98 1.16
N VAL A 250 -0.54 8.47 0.00
CA VAL A 250 0.78 9.10 -0.12
C VAL A 250 0.88 10.30 0.81
N ALA A 251 -0.16 11.14 0.87
CA ALA A 251 -0.19 12.29 1.78
C ALA A 251 -0.19 11.88 3.26
N ALA A 252 -0.94 10.84 3.64
CA ALA A 252 -0.99 10.33 5.02
C ALA A 252 0.35 9.74 5.47
N VAL A 253 1.00 8.92 4.64
CA VAL A 253 2.33 8.37 4.92
C VAL A 253 3.40 9.47 4.91
N GLY A 254 3.29 10.43 3.98
CA GLY A 254 4.10 11.65 3.93
C GLY A 254 4.01 12.46 5.22
N ALA A 255 2.78 12.69 5.70
CA ALA A 255 2.53 13.36 6.95
C ALA A 255 3.04 12.58 8.16
N ALA A 256 3.26 11.27 8.08
CA ALA A 256 3.90 10.48 9.14
C ALA A 256 5.44 10.56 9.13
N GLY A 257 6.04 11.23 8.14
CA GLY A 257 7.49 11.44 8.03
C GLY A 257 8.20 10.54 7.02
N LEU A 258 7.45 9.81 6.18
CA LEU A 258 8.00 8.90 5.18
C LEU A 258 7.69 9.36 3.75
N GLN A 259 8.68 9.29 2.86
CA GLN A 259 8.50 9.52 1.44
C GLN A 259 8.13 8.20 0.73
N VAL A 260 6.90 8.10 0.23
CA VAL A 260 6.48 6.94 -0.58
C VAL A 260 7.22 6.93 -1.92
N GLU A 261 8.02 5.89 -2.17
CA GLU A 261 8.71 5.67 -3.44
C GLU A 261 7.81 4.97 -4.47
N ARG A 262 7.07 3.96 -4.00
CA ARG A 262 6.30 3.02 -4.83
C ARG A 262 5.15 2.45 -4.03
N MET A 263 4.04 2.17 -4.73
CA MET A 263 2.94 1.39 -4.21
C MET A 263 2.75 0.12 -5.06
N ASP A 264 2.33 -0.96 -4.44
CA ASP A 264 2.16 -2.27 -5.08
C ASP A 264 0.89 -2.94 -4.55
N LEU A 265 0.34 -3.89 -5.32
CA LEU A 265 -0.78 -4.69 -4.79
C LEU A 265 -0.24 -5.69 -3.76
N LYS A 266 -0.95 -5.81 -2.63
CA LYS A 266 -0.65 -6.81 -1.60
C LYS A 266 -0.45 -8.23 -2.12
N PRO A 267 -1.30 -8.81 -3.02
CA PRO A 267 -1.05 -10.15 -3.56
C PRO A 267 0.26 -10.26 -4.34
N LEU A 268 0.66 -9.22 -5.10
CA LEU A 268 1.92 -9.21 -5.83
C LEU A 268 3.12 -9.11 -4.87
N ALA A 269 2.99 -8.31 -3.81
CA ALA A 269 3.98 -8.23 -2.75
C ALA A 269 4.12 -9.58 -2.03
N LEU A 270 3.02 -10.23 -1.64
CA LEU A 270 3.05 -11.56 -1.04
C LEU A 270 3.69 -12.59 -1.96
N ALA A 271 3.25 -12.68 -3.21
CA ALA A 271 3.80 -13.63 -4.18
C ALA A 271 5.31 -13.46 -4.35
N ARG A 272 5.81 -12.22 -4.42
CA ARG A 272 7.26 -11.96 -4.46
C ARG A 272 7.97 -12.32 -3.17
N GLY A 273 7.37 -12.02 -2.02
CA GLY A 273 7.95 -12.32 -0.71
C GLY A 273 8.13 -13.82 -0.48
N ILE A 274 7.19 -14.63 -0.95
CA ILE A 274 7.22 -16.10 -0.88
C ILE A 274 8.07 -16.68 -2.02
N GLY A 275 8.04 -16.05 -3.19
CA GLY A 275 8.63 -16.57 -4.42
C GLY A 275 7.67 -17.48 -5.21
N VAL A 276 6.38 -17.13 -5.23
CA VAL A 276 5.30 -17.90 -5.88
C VAL A 276 5.04 -17.41 -7.29
N PHE A 277 5.00 -18.35 -8.22
CA PHE A 277 4.63 -18.11 -9.62
C PHE A 277 3.18 -18.55 -9.90
N ASP A 278 2.81 -19.76 -9.43
CA ASP A 278 1.47 -20.33 -9.51
C ASP A 278 1.05 -20.89 -8.14
N GLY A 279 -0.23 -20.77 -7.78
CA GLY A 279 -0.81 -21.37 -6.57
C GLY A 279 -1.70 -20.44 -5.76
N LEU A 280 -2.22 -20.96 -4.64
CA LEU A 280 -2.99 -20.20 -3.67
C LEU A 280 -2.06 -19.60 -2.62
N VAL A 281 -2.28 -18.35 -2.23
CA VAL A 281 -1.52 -17.66 -1.19
C VAL A 281 -2.49 -17.21 -0.10
N LEU A 282 -2.25 -17.62 1.14
CA LEU A 282 -3.04 -17.23 2.30
C LEU A 282 -2.14 -16.59 3.36
N GLU A 283 -2.26 -15.28 3.54
CA GLU A 283 -1.67 -14.57 4.68
C GLU A 283 -2.70 -14.43 5.79
N TRP A 284 -2.35 -14.88 7.00
CA TRP A 284 -3.19 -14.77 8.19
C TRP A 284 -2.60 -13.75 9.17
N GLY A 285 -3.38 -12.69 9.46
CA GLY A 285 -3.10 -11.67 10.48
C GLY A 285 -3.90 -11.88 11.79
N ALA A 286 -3.84 -10.91 12.69
CA ALA A 286 -4.58 -10.94 13.96
C ALA A 286 -6.09 -10.69 13.81
N ALA A 287 -6.49 -9.82 12.89
CA ALA A 287 -7.87 -9.33 12.68
C ALA A 287 -8.30 -9.39 11.20
N GLU A 288 -7.41 -9.80 10.30
CA GLU A 288 -7.71 -9.95 8.87
C GLU A 288 -6.86 -11.07 8.25
N ALA A 289 -7.28 -11.52 7.07
CA ALA A 289 -6.52 -12.42 6.23
C ALA A 289 -6.62 -12.03 4.76
N THR A 290 -5.58 -12.34 3.99
CA THR A 290 -5.54 -12.10 2.54
C THR A 290 -5.36 -13.40 1.81
N LEU A 291 -6.30 -13.71 0.91
CA LEU A 291 -6.28 -14.88 0.05
C LEU A 291 -6.11 -14.44 -1.40
N ALA A 292 -5.18 -15.06 -2.12
CA ALA A 292 -4.94 -14.79 -3.54
C ALA A 292 -4.74 -16.08 -4.34
N LEU A 293 -5.14 -16.05 -5.60
CA LEU A 293 -4.83 -17.06 -6.60
C LEU A 293 -3.86 -16.47 -7.61
N MET A 294 -2.64 -17.01 -7.64
CA MET A 294 -1.58 -16.63 -8.57
C MET A 294 -1.56 -17.61 -9.73
N VAL A 295 -1.53 -17.07 -10.96
CA VAL A 295 -1.36 -17.85 -12.19
C VAL A 295 -0.42 -17.11 -13.11
N GLN A 296 0.64 -17.80 -13.55
CA GLN A 296 1.69 -17.27 -14.41
C GLN A 296 2.26 -15.94 -13.88
N GLY A 297 2.40 -15.85 -12.56
CA GLY A 297 2.88 -14.68 -11.86
C GLY A 297 1.90 -13.54 -11.68
N ARG A 298 0.63 -13.70 -12.06
CA ARG A 298 -0.41 -12.68 -12.01
C ARG A 298 -1.53 -13.07 -11.04
N PRO A 299 -2.03 -12.14 -10.21
CA PRO A 299 -3.23 -12.37 -9.42
C PRO A 299 -4.44 -12.52 -10.33
N ARG A 300 -5.08 -13.69 -10.32
CA ARG A 300 -6.37 -13.96 -10.96
C ARG A 300 -7.54 -13.62 -10.06
N PHE A 301 -7.32 -13.79 -8.77
CA PHE A 301 -8.20 -13.40 -7.70
C PHE A 301 -7.36 -12.95 -6.53
N PHE A 302 -7.81 -11.93 -5.80
CA PHE A 302 -7.37 -11.73 -4.43
C PHE A 302 -8.47 -11.04 -3.63
N ARG A 303 -8.50 -11.31 -2.33
CA ARG A 303 -9.40 -10.68 -1.39
C ARG A 303 -8.76 -10.58 -0.03
N THR A 304 -8.92 -9.43 0.61
CA THR A 304 -8.66 -9.27 2.04
C THR A 304 -10.00 -9.29 2.77
N PHE A 305 -10.13 -10.14 3.78
CA PHE A 305 -11.33 -10.26 4.60
C PHE A 305 -10.99 -10.10 6.07
N LEU A 306 -11.93 -9.57 6.83
CA LEU A 306 -11.80 -9.40 8.26
C LEU A 306 -12.10 -10.71 8.96
N LEU A 307 -11.49 -10.91 10.12
CA LEU A 307 -11.76 -12.02 11.00
C LEU A 307 -12.67 -11.52 12.13
N ASP A 308 -13.78 -12.22 12.34
CA ASP A 308 -14.75 -11.88 13.39
C ASP A 308 -14.29 -12.46 14.73
N ALA A 309 -13.74 -13.67 14.71
CA ALA A 309 -13.15 -14.31 15.87
C ALA A 309 -11.95 -13.50 16.42
N PRO A 310 -11.83 -13.37 17.75
CA PRO A 310 -10.74 -12.64 18.38
C PRO A 310 -9.40 -13.33 18.10
N ALA A 311 -8.32 -12.55 18.17
CA ALA A 311 -7.00 -13.03 17.78
C ALA A 311 -6.51 -14.23 18.60
N ASP A 312 -6.94 -14.40 19.85
CA ASP A 312 -6.56 -15.51 20.72
C ASP A 312 -7.38 -16.79 20.47
N ASP A 313 -8.51 -16.71 19.75
CA ASP A 313 -9.30 -17.88 19.34
C ASP A 313 -8.79 -18.44 17.99
N ILE A 314 -7.71 -19.22 18.09
CA ILE A 314 -7.00 -19.80 16.94
C ILE A 314 -7.91 -20.71 16.11
N ASP A 315 -8.70 -21.57 16.76
CA ASP A 315 -9.48 -22.57 16.05
C ASP A 315 -10.66 -21.90 15.33
N ALA A 316 -11.34 -20.94 15.96
CA ALA A 316 -12.38 -20.17 15.29
C ALA A 316 -11.84 -19.37 14.09
N GLN A 317 -10.65 -18.74 14.22
CA GLN A 317 -10.03 -18.07 13.08
C GLN A 317 -9.68 -19.05 11.95
N LEU A 318 -9.11 -20.23 12.26
CA LEU A 318 -8.83 -21.25 11.24
C LEU A 318 -10.10 -21.70 10.49
N ASP A 319 -11.24 -21.76 11.18
CA ASP A 319 -12.55 -22.09 10.59
C ASP A 319 -13.02 -21.02 9.61
N GLU A 320 -12.86 -19.73 9.96
CA GLU A 320 -13.16 -18.60 9.07
C GLU A 320 -12.25 -18.58 7.83
N LEU A 321 -10.96 -18.91 7.99
CA LEU A 321 -10.02 -19.05 6.89
C LEU A 321 -10.43 -20.18 5.95
N ALA A 322 -10.83 -21.34 6.51
CA ALA A 322 -11.28 -22.50 5.73
C ALA A 322 -12.55 -22.18 4.94
N LEU A 323 -13.52 -21.51 5.56
CA LEU A 323 -14.74 -21.05 4.91
C LEU A 323 -14.44 -20.12 3.73
N SER A 324 -13.55 -19.15 3.94
CA SER A 324 -13.16 -18.18 2.92
C SER A 324 -12.41 -18.83 1.75
N LEU A 325 -11.53 -19.79 2.04
CA LEU A 325 -10.84 -20.58 1.03
C LEU A 325 -11.80 -21.42 0.18
N ASN A 326 -12.74 -22.13 0.84
CA ASN A 326 -13.77 -22.92 0.15
C ASN A 326 -14.70 -22.05 -0.70
N ALA A 327 -15.05 -20.86 -0.21
CA ALA A 327 -15.83 -19.89 -0.98
C ALA A 327 -15.09 -19.43 -2.24
N LEU A 328 -13.78 -19.19 -2.18
CA LEU A 328 -12.96 -18.89 -3.35
C LEU A 328 -12.99 -20.05 -4.36
N VAL A 329 -12.73 -21.28 -3.91
CA VAL A 329 -12.72 -22.46 -4.79
C VAL A 329 -14.05 -22.58 -5.52
N LYS A 330 -15.17 -22.41 -4.80
CA LYS A 330 -16.52 -22.44 -5.37
C LYS A 330 -16.74 -21.30 -6.38
N PHE A 331 -16.31 -20.09 -6.05
CA PHE A 331 -16.41 -18.93 -6.94
C PHE A 331 -15.63 -19.13 -8.25
N MET A 332 -14.39 -19.62 -8.16
CA MET A 332 -13.55 -19.84 -9.35
C MET A 332 -14.10 -20.95 -10.24
N ARG A 333 -14.71 -22.00 -9.67
CA ARG A 333 -15.43 -23.02 -10.46
C ARG A 333 -16.65 -22.45 -11.20
N GLY A 334 -17.36 -21.51 -10.59
CA GLY A 334 -18.57 -20.92 -11.16
C GLY A 334 -18.34 -19.85 -12.24
N THR A 335 -17.17 -19.22 -12.28
CA THR A 335 -16.87 -18.11 -13.20
C THR A 335 -16.42 -18.53 -14.61
N ALA A 336 -16.52 -19.82 -14.94
CA ALA A 336 -15.93 -20.40 -16.16
C ALA A 336 -14.43 -20.05 -16.32
N SER A 337 -13.72 -19.92 -15.18
CA SER A 337 -12.28 -19.70 -15.15
C SER A 337 -11.57 -20.90 -15.75
N ASP A 338 -10.62 -20.64 -16.65
CA ASP A 338 -9.71 -21.61 -17.25
C ASP A 338 -8.65 -22.14 -16.27
N VAL A 339 -8.64 -21.63 -15.04
CA VAL A 339 -7.70 -22.00 -13.98
C VAL A 339 -8.29 -23.11 -13.11
N PRO A 340 -7.85 -24.37 -13.24
CA PRO A 340 -8.28 -25.44 -12.35
C PRO A 340 -7.66 -25.26 -10.95
N ILE A 341 -8.51 -25.31 -9.92
CA ILE A 341 -8.08 -25.41 -8.52
C ILE A 341 -8.43 -26.80 -8.02
N THR A 342 -7.41 -27.56 -7.66
CA THR A 342 -7.52 -28.94 -7.17
C THR A 342 -6.78 -29.09 -5.84
N PRO A 343 -7.00 -30.16 -5.07
CA PRO A 343 -6.23 -30.42 -3.84
C PRO A 343 -4.70 -30.46 -4.06
N ALA A 344 -4.25 -30.73 -5.29
CA ALA A 344 -2.83 -30.70 -5.66
C ALA A 344 -2.29 -29.28 -5.92
N THR A 345 -3.16 -28.28 -6.08
CA THR A 345 -2.76 -26.87 -6.17
C THR A 345 -2.05 -26.47 -4.87
N PRO A 346 -0.81 -25.96 -4.92
CA PRO A 346 -0.10 -25.61 -3.70
C PRO A 346 -0.77 -24.43 -2.99
N LEU A 347 -0.89 -24.53 -1.66
CA LEU A 347 -1.35 -23.47 -0.76
C LEU A 347 -0.16 -22.93 0.05
N PHE A 348 0.27 -21.74 -0.30
CA PHE A 348 1.35 -21.04 0.37
C PHE A 348 0.82 -20.26 1.57
N LEU A 349 1.35 -20.53 2.75
CA LEU A 349 0.90 -19.90 4.00
C LEU A 349 1.87 -18.82 4.47
N ALA A 350 1.37 -17.67 4.91
CA ALA A 350 2.14 -16.58 5.49
C ALA A 350 1.48 -16.04 6.77
N GLY A 351 2.24 -15.30 7.57
CA GLY A 351 1.73 -14.72 8.82
C GLY A 351 1.68 -15.72 9.96
N ARG A 352 0.55 -15.77 10.67
CA ARG A 352 0.43 -16.42 11.97
C ARG A 352 0.64 -17.93 11.98
N PHE A 353 0.47 -18.60 10.84
CA PHE A 353 0.73 -20.04 10.72
C PHE A 353 2.13 -20.43 11.20
N SER A 354 3.15 -19.60 10.95
CA SER A 354 4.53 -19.90 11.33
C SER A 354 4.83 -19.70 12.82
N PHE A 355 3.88 -19.16 13.59
CA PHE A 355 4.04 -18.93 15.03
C PHE A 355 3.22 -19.90 15.89
N LEU A 356 2.39 -20.75 15.25
CA LEU A 356 1.66 -21.80 15.93
C LEU A 356 2.53 -23.06 16.07
N PRO A 357 2.43 -23.77 17.21
CA PRO A 357 2.82 -25.17 17.26
C PRO A 357 2.04 -25.94 16.19
N ASP A 358 2.75 -26.71 15.35
CA ASP A 358 2.16 -27.54 14.30
C ASP A 358 1.24 -26.79 13.32
N GLY A 359 1.51 -25.48 13.10
CA GLY A 359 0.70 -24.64 12.22
C GLY A 359 0.48 -25.19 10.81
N PRO A 360 1.52 -25.72 10.12
CA PRO A 360 1.36 -26.36 8.81
C PRO A 360 0.44 -27.59 8.85
N GLN A 361 0.58 -28.45 9.85
CA GLN A 361 -0.23 -29.65 10.00
C GLN A 361 -1.70 -29.30 10.24
N ARG A 362 -1.96 -28.34 11.15
CA ARG A 362 -3.31 -27.80 11.37
C ARG A 362 -3.92 -27.24 10.09
N ALA A 363 -3.13 -26.57 9.26
CA ALA A 363 -3.60 -26.05 7.98
C ALA A 363 -3.87 -27.17 6.96
N GLU A 364 -3.03 -28.21 6.88
CA GLU A 364 -3.25 -29.36 6.00
C GLU A 364 -4.55 -30.10 6.36
N GLU A 365 -4.79 -30.31 7.66
CA GLU A 365 -6.01 -30.94 8.17
C GLU A 365 -7.28 -30.12 7.88
N ARG A 366 -7.17 -28.78 7.90
CA ARG A 366 -8.34 -27.89 7.75
C ARG A 366 -8.67 -27.53 6.30
N PHE A 367 -7.66 -27.42 5.43
CA PHE A 367 -7.82 -26.79 4.12
C PHE A 367 -7.86 -27.78 2.95
N GLU A 368 -7.51 -29.06 3.14
CA GLU A 368 -7.48 -30.07 2.06
C GLU A 368 -6.59 -29.70 0.86
N PHE A 369 -5.56 -28.89 1.08
CA PHE A 369 -4.55 -28.51 0.07
C PHE A 369 -3.16 -28.92 0.51
N ARG A 370 -2.28 -29.15 -0.47
CA ARG A 370 -0.85 -29.27 -0.21
C ARG A 370 -0.28 -27.95 0.33
N VAL A 371 0.05 -27.90 1.61
CA VAL A 371 0.60 -26.71 2.26
C VAL A 371 2.07 -26.53 1.91
N THR A 372 2.48 -25.27 1.74
CA THR A 372 3.89 -24.89 1.58
C THR A 372 4.17 -23.63 2.39
N LEU A 373 5.29 -23.61 3.11
CA LEU A 373 5.76 -22.43 3.83
C LEU A 373 6.80 -21.66 3.01
N PRO A 374 6.85 -20.32 3.12
CA PRO A 374 7.89 -19.51 2.51
C PRO A 374 9.26 -19.84 3.08
N ALA A 375 10.30 -19.62 2.26
CA ALA A 375 11.68 -19.54 2.71
C ALA A 375 12.20 -18.10 2.52
N PRO A 376 12.88 -17.51 3.51
CA PRO A 376 13.33 -16.13 3.42
C PRO A 376 14.50 -16.01 2.43
N ARG A 377 14.46 -15.02 1.53
CA ARG A 377 15.58 -14.69 0.62
C ARG A 377 16.44 -13.50 1.11
N PHE A 378 16.28 -13.14 2.38
CA PHE A 378 17.03 -12.08 3.10
C PHE A 378 17.88 -12.67 4.22
N SER A 379 18.87 -11.89 4.66
CA SER A 379 19.54 -12.19 5.93
C SER A 379 18.61 -11.79 7.08
N VAL A 380 18.16 -12.78 7.83
CA VAL A 380 17.21 -12.63 8.93
C VAL A 380 17.96 -12.84 10.25
N PRO A 381 17.94 -11.86 11.18
CA PRO A 381 18.49 -12.05 12.51
C PRO A 381 17.78 -13.19 13.26
N PRO A 382 18.47 -13.95 14.12
CA PRO A 382 17.82 -14.97 14.96
C PRO A 382 16.64 -14.38 15.74
N GLY A 383 15.50 -15.06 15.73
CA GLY A 383 14.28 -14.64 16.43
C GLY A 383 13.49 -13.51 15.77
N PHE A 384 13.94 -12.97 14.63
CA PHE A 384 13.18 -11.95 13.90
C PHE A 384 11.93 -12.57 13.23
N PRO A 385 10.71 -12.06 13.48
CA PRO A 385 9.45 -12.69 13.06
C PRO A 385 9.09 -12.36 11.60
N TRP A 386 10.01 -12.62 10.67
CA TRP A 386 9.89 -12.22 9.27
C TRP A 386 8.68 -12.83 8.55
N GLN A 387 8.14 -13.96 9.03
CA GLN A 387 6.97 -14.64 8.48
C GLN A 387 5.70 -13.79 8.56
N ALA A 388 5.62 -12.85 9.50
CA ALA A 388 4.54 -11.86 9.58
C ALA A 388 4.65 -10.75 8.52
N HIS A 389 5.83 -10.59 7.91
CA HIS A 389 6.21 -9.45 7.08
C HIS A 389 6.54 -9.85 5.63
N VAL A 390 5.93 -10.93 5.14
CA VAL A 390 6.17 -11.48 3.80
C VAL A 390 5.82 -10.48 2.70
N ALA A 391 4.71 -9.75 2.82
CA ALA A 391 4.39 -8.66 1.89
C ALA A 391 5.47 -7.57 1.90
N GLY A 392 5.95 -7.19 3.08
CA GLY A 392 7.05 -6.24 3.25
C GLY A 392 8.33 -6.68 2.54
N ILE A 393 8.73 -7.94 2.73
CA ILE A 393 9.84 -8.60 2.03
C ILE A 393 9.67 -8.47 0.51
N GLY A 394 8.48 -8.77 -0.02
CA GLY A 394 8.22 -8.67 -1.44
C GLY A 394 8.17 -7.24 -2.00
N LEU A 395 7.84 -6.23 -1.18
CA LEU A 395 7.97 -4.81 -1.55
C LEU A 395 9.45 -4.42 -1.71
N ILE A 396 10.34 -5.03 -0.94
CA ILE A 396 11.78 -4.75 -0.99
C ILE A 396 12.44 -5.47 -2.18
N GLN A 397 12.06 -6.73 -2.46
CA GLN A 397 12.64 -7.60 -3.51
C GLN A 397 12.25 -7.23 -4.94
N GLN A 398 12.49 -5.98 -5.35
CA GLN A 398 11.98 -5.49 -6.63
C GLN A 398 12.78 -5.91 -7.88
N ASN A 399 13.92 -6.59 -7.73
CA ASN A 399 14.88 -6.82 -8.82
C ASN A 399 14.80 -8.21 -9.49
N GLN A 400 13.85 -9.10 -9.15
CA GLN A 400 13.88 -10.49 -9.62
C GLN A 400 12.61 -10.99 -10.33
N TRP A 401 11.92 -10.13 -11.07
CA TRP A 401 11.13 -10.63 -12.20
C TRP A 401 11.55 -9.90 -13.46
N GLN A 402 11.90 -10.67 -14.49
CA GLN A 402 12.21 -10.22 -15.86
C GLN A 402 11.04 -9.46 -16.52
N SER A 403 9.90 -9.35 -15.83
CA SER A 403 8.63 -8.81 -16.30
C SER A 403 8.30 -7.43 -15.73
N ARG A 404 9.25 -6.74 -15.06
CA ARG A 404 9.09 -5.30 -14.81
C ARG A 404 9.63 -4.51 -16.00
N LEU A 405 8.73 -3.94 -16.78
CA LEU A 405 9.06 -2.73 -17.52
C LEU A 405 8.64 -1.58 -16.62
N SER A 406 9.65 -0.83 -16.18
CA SER A 406 9.44 0.28 -15.27
C SER A 406 8.45 1.29 -15.87
N PRO A 407 7.84 2.16 -15.05
CA PRO A 407 6.96 3.25 -15.49
C PRO A 407 7.47 4.10 -16.68
N SER A 408 8.76 4.00 -17.00
CA SER A 408 9.39 4.56 -18.20
C SER A 408 8.78 4.10 -19.54
N GLN A 409 7.91 3.07 -19.57
CA GLN A 409 7.23 2.61 -20.78
C GLN A 409 5.73 2.98 -20.86
N GLY A 410 5.27 3.92 -20.03
CA GLY A 410 3.94 4.53 -20.16
C GLY A 410 2.87 3.97 -19.22
N GLY A 411 3.27 3.49 -18.04
CA GLY A 411 2.40 3.27 -16.87
C GLY A 411 2.68 4.33 -15.80
N ASP A 412 1.73 4.58 -14.90
CA ASP A 412 1.95 5.55 -13.82
C ASP A 412 3.07 5.08 -12.86
N ILE A 413 3.93 6.00 -12.42
CA ILE A 413 5.07 5.68 -11.56
C ILE A 413 4.67 5.29 -10.13
N ARG A 414 3.46 5.67 -9.72
CA ARG A 414 3.01 5.54 -8.32
C ARG A 414 2.51 4.14 -7.98
N VAL A 415 2.00 3.40 -8.96
CA VAL A 415 1.36 2.08 -8.77
C VAL A 415 2.07 1.02 -9.61
N ALA A 416 2.40 -0.12 -9.01
CA ALA A 416 2.95 -1.26 -9.72
C ALA A 416 1.85 -2.23 -10.18
N ALA A 417 2.11 -2.91 -11.30
CA ALA A 417 1.32 -4.03 -11.84
C ALA A 417 2.25 -5.22 -12.14
#